data_AF-A0AB35MCA9-F1
#
_entry.id   AF-A0AB35MCA9-F1
#
_cell.length_a   1.000
_cell.length_b   1.000
_cell.length_c   1.000
_cell.angle_alpha   90.00
_cell.angle_beta   90.00
_cell.angle_gamma   90.00
#
_symmetry.space_group_name_H-M   'P 1'
#
loop_
_entity.id
_entity.type
_entity.pdbx_description
1 polymer ?
#
loop_
_entity_poly.entity_id
_entity_poly.type
_entity_poly.pdbx_seq_one_letter_code
_entity_poly.pdbx_strand_id
1 'polypeptide(L)'
;MSLKLIAALTFPADQQEKARDILADLVEKSQSDKGCLQYELFAVDKQVEEGEPVPEGDFVVLEEWWDEEALEAHVASEHFQGFLGAFAEGEIGLKIQRLLTV
;
A
#
# COMPACT_ATOMS: atom_id res chain seq x y z
N MET A 1 2.46 4.51 21.14
CA MET A 1 2.94 5.16 19.91
C MET A 1 2.29 4.41 18.77
N SER A 2 1.77 5.11 17.78
CA SER A 2 1.22 4.50 16.57
C SER A 2 2.34 3.98 15.66
N LEU A 3 2.03 2.97 14.86
CA LEU A 3 2.89 2.43 13.81
C LEU A 3 2.71 3.25 12.54
N LYS A 4 3.80 3.58 11.85
CA LYS A 4 3.78 4.28 10.57
C LYS A 4 4.47 3.43 9.51
N LEU A 5 3.84 3.28 8.36
CA LEU A 5 4.34 2.43 7.27
C LEU A 5 4.31 3.19 5.94
N ILE A 6 5.24 2.81 5.07
CA ILE A 6 5.18 3.09 3.63
C ILE A 6 5.13 1.73 2.92
N ALA A 7 4.04 1.47 2.20
CA ALA A 7 3.92 0.31 1.34
C ALA A 7 4.11 0.72 -0.12
N ALA A 8 5.24 0.33 -0.72
CA ALA A 8 5.47 0.52 -2.15
C ALA A 8 5.00 -0.72 -2.91
N LEU A 9 4.15 -0.50 -3.91
CA LEU A 9 3.50 -1.52 -4.71
C LEU A 9 3.99 -1.46 -6.16
N THR A 10 4.37 -2.60 -6.72
CA THR A 10 4.78 -2.73 -8.12
C THR A 10 3.86 -3.70 -8.82
N PHE A 11 3.42 -3.37 -10.04
CA PHE A 11 2.54 -4.21 -10.84
C PHE A 11 3.10 -4.40 -12.26
N PRO A 12 2.76 -5.52 -12.93
CA PRO A 12 3.00 -5.66 -14.37
C PRO A 12 2.30 -4.53 -15.13
N ALA A 13 2.93 -4.03 -16.20
CA ALA A 13 2.44 -2.84 -16.92
C ALA A 13 1.00 -2.99 -17.45
N ASP A 14 0.62 -4.20 -17.85
CA ASP A 14 -0.71 -4.56 -18.34
C ASP A 14 -1.77 -4.70 -17.23
N GLN A 15 -1.34 -4.78 -15.96
CA GLN A 15 -2.22 -4.91 -14.80
C GLN A 15 -2.38 -3.58 -14.03
N GLN A 16 -1.61 -2.54 -14.35
CA GLN A 16 -1.63 -1.27 -13.62
C GLN A 16 -2.99 -0.55 -13.65
N GLU A 17 -3.73 -0.64 -14.75
CA GLU A 17 -5.07 -0.04 -14.85
C GLU A 17 -6.04 -0.76 -13.90
N LYS A 18 -6.10 -2.10 -13.99
CA LYS A 18 -6.88 -2.96 -13.08
C LYS A 18 -6.51 -2.71 -11.62
N ALA A 19 -5.23 -2.52 -11.32
CA ALA A 19 -4.74 -2.26 -9.97
C ALA A 19 -5.30 -0.97 -9.38
N ARG A 20 -5.54 0.08 -10.17
CA ARG A 20 -6.09 1.34 -9.66
C ARG A 20 -7.47 1.15 -9.04
N ASP A 21 -8.36 0.43 -9.71
CA ASP A 21 -9.72 0.19 -9.20
C ASP A 21 -9.72 -0.67 -7.94
N ILE A 22 -8.89 -1.72 -7.92
CA ILE A 22 -8.77 -2.61 -6.76
C ILE A 22 -8.17 -1.86 -5.57
N LEU A 23 -7.14 -1.04 -5.80
CA LEU A 23 -6.51 -0.25 -4.74
C LEU A 23 -7.44 0.84 -4.21
N ALA A 24 -8.31 1.42 -5.04
CA ALA A 24 -9.32 2.36 -4.57
C ALA A 24 -10.32 1.71 -3.59
N ASP A 25 -10.80 0.50 -3.91
CA ASP A 25 -11.65 -0.29 -3.02
C ASP A 25 -10.91 -0.69 -1.73
N LEU A 26 -9.63 -1.09 -1.85
CA LEU A 26 -8.78 -1.39 -0.71
C LEU A 26 -8.67 -0.19 0.24
N VAL A 27 -8.41 1.01 -0.28
CA VAL A 27 -8.30 2.24 0.51
C VAL A 27 -9.59 2.53 1.27
N GLU A 28 -10.74 2.50 0.60
CA GLU A 28 -12.03 2.82 1.24
C GLU A 28 -12.33 1.87 2.42
N LYS A 29 -12.06 0.58 2.24
CA LYS A 29 -12.27 -0.43 3.29
C LYS A 29 -11.24 -0.32 4.41
N SER A 30 -9.98 -0.09 4.06
CA SER A 30 -8.88 0.04 5.05
C SER A 30 -9.06 1.26 5.95
N GLN A 31 -9.55 2.37 5.41
CA GLN A 31 -9.88 3.56 6.21
C GLN A 31 -10.99 3.30 7.24
N SER A 32 -11.82 2.28 7.02
CA SER A 32 -12.86 1.86 7.96
C SER A 32 -12.38 0.82 8.97
N ASP A 33 -11.14 0.32 8.85
CA ASP A 33 -10.59 -0.66 9.78
C ASP A 33 -10.41 -0.05 11.16
N LYS A 34 -10.78 -0.83 12.18
CA LYS A 34 -10.62 -0.42 13.56
C LYS A 34 -9.14 -0.24 13.88
N GLY A 35 -8.75 0.98 14.25
CA GLY A 35 -7.37 1.31 14.57
C GLY A 35 -6.55 1.82 13.38
N CYS A 36 -7.14 1.94 12.19
CA CYS A 36 -6.57 2.72 11.09
C CYS A 36 -6.62 4.21 11.46
N LEU A 37 -5.47 4.89 11.41
CA LEU A 37 -5.32 6.32 11.66
C LEU A 37 -5.04 7.09 10.36
N GLN A 38 -4.35 6.46 9.41
CA GLN A 38 -4.08 6.98 8.07
C GLN A 38 -4.01 5.80 7.09
N TYR A 39 -4.60 5.95 5.91
CA TYR A 39 -4.44 5.02 4.79
C TYR A 39 -4.68 5.80 3.49
N GLU A 40 -3.60 6.23 2.85
CA GLU A 40 -3.64 7.10 1.67
C GLU A 40 -2.84 6.51 0.52
N LEU A 41 -3.47 6.43 -0.65
CA LEU A 41 -2.87 5.89 -1.87
C LEU A 41 -2.41 7.01 -2.80
N PHE A 42 -1.20 6.88 -3.32
CA PHE A 42 -0.63 7.76 -4.33
C PHE A 42 -0.05 6.95 -5.50
N ALA A 43 -0.16 7.47 -6.71
CA ALA A 43 0.64 6.99 -7.83
C ALA A 43 2.05 7.59 -7.72
N VAL A 44 3.07 6.77 -7.95
CA VAL A 44 4.45 7.24 -7.95
C VAL A 44 4.71 8.02 -9.23
N ASP A 45 5.19 9.25 -9.09
CA ASP A 45 5.63 10.03 -10.24
C ASP A 45 6.92 9.41 -10.79
N LYS A 46 6.85 8.89 -12.02
CA LYS A 46 7.98 8.27 -12.70
C LYS A 46 8.82 9.29 -13.48
N GLN A 47 8.41 10.56 -13.50
CA GLN A 47 9.20 11.64 -14.07
C GLN A 47 10.24 12.07 -13.04
N VAL A 48 11.50 11.79 -13.34
CA VAL A 48 12.64 12.04 -12.45
C VAL A 48 13.61 12.94 -13.18
N GLU A 49 14.07 14.03 -12.57
CA GLU A 49 15.10 14.86 -13.19
C GLU A 49 16.45 14.15 -13.21
N GLU A 50 17.34 14.60 -14.11
CA GLU A 50 18.67 14.03 -14.22
C GLU A 50 19.44 14.23 -12.90
N GLY A 51 19.84 13.12 -12.27
CA GLY A 51 20.57 13.12 -11.00
C GLY A 51 19.71 12.86 -9.75
N GLU A 52 18.38 12.80 -9.89
CA GLU A 52 17.49 12.37 -8.81
C GLU A 52 17.38 10.84 -8.72
N PRO A 53 17.11 10.29 -7.52
CA PRO A 53 16.96 8.86 -7.35
C PRO A 53 15.71 8.34 -8.09
N VAL A 54 15.86 7.22 -8.78
CA VAL A 54 14.74 6.55 -9.45
C VAL A 54 13.73 6.09 -8.38
N PRO A 55 12.45 6.52 -8.46
CA PRO A 55 11.46 6.20 -7.46
C PRO A 55 11.02 4.74 -7.59
N GLU A 56 10.88 4.08 -6.44
CA GLU A 56 10.50 2.68 -6.33
C GLU A 56 8.96 2.53 -6.32
N GLY A 57 8.46 1.45 -6.92
CA GLY A 57 7.02 1.15 -6.95
C GLY A 57 6.23 1.99 -7.96
N ASP A 58 5.06 1.49 -8.38
CA ASP A 58 4.11 2.19 -9.24
C ASP A 58 3.05 2.94 -8.43
N PHE A 59 2.72 2.41 -7.25
CA PHE A 59 1.85 3.04 -6.26
C PHE A 59 2.51 2.99 -4.89
N VAL A 60 2.15 3.93 -4.03
CA VAL A 60 2.57 3.97 -2.64
C VAL A 60 1.37 4.19 -1.74
N VAL A 61 1.30 3.43 -0.66
CA VAL A 61 0.33 3.64 0.42
C VAL A 61 1.08 4.16 1.65
N LEU A 62 0.62 5.28 2.18
CA LEU A 62 1.03 5.78 3.48
C LEU A 62 0.03 5.29 4.52
N GLU A 63 0.52 4.59 5.53
CA GLU A 63 -0.32 3.99 6.54
C GLU A 63 0.10 4.43 7.94
N GLU A 64 -0.89 4.65 8.80
CA GLU A 64 -0.68 4.82 10.22
C GLU A 64 -1.70 3.96 10.98
N TRP A 65 -1.22 3.13 11.90
CA TRP A 65 -2.02 2.20 12.68
C TRP A 65 -1.85 2.48 14.17
N TRP A 66 -2.92 2.30 14.94
CA TRP A 66 -2.91 2.53 16.38
C TRP A 66 -1.87 1.64 17.10
N ASP A 67 -1.81 0.37 16.73
CA ASP A 67 -0.87 -0.64 17.24
C ASP A 67 -0.67 -1.80 16.24
N GLU A 68 0.14 -2.79 16.61
CA GLU A 68 0.43 -3.97 15.79
C GLU A 68 -0.81 -4.86 15.62
N GLU A 69 -1.68 -4.95 16.64
CA GLU A 69 -2.89 -5.77 16.56
C GLU A 69 -3.86 -5.23 15.49
N ALA A 70 -3.99 -3.91 15.38
CA ALA A 70 -4.76 -3.28 14.30
C ALA A 70 -4.18 -3.58 12.92
N LEU A 71 -2.85 -3.54 12.76
CA LEU A 71 -2.17 -3.89 11.52
C LEU A 71 -2.35 -5.38 11.16
N GLU A 72 -2.19 -6.28 12.13
CA GLU A 72 -2.39 -7.72 11.91
C GLU A 72 -3.84 -8.03 11.52
N ALA A 73 -4.81 -7.36 12.15
CA ALA A 73 -6.22 -7.48 11.79
C ALA A 73 -6.49 -6.98 10.37
N HIS A 74 -5.87 -5.86 9.97
CA HIS A 74 -5.94 -5.34 8.60
C HIS A 74 -5.38 -6.35 7.60
N VAL A 75 -4.19 -6.91 7.85
CA VAL A 75 -3.59 -7.92 6.96
C VAL A 75 -4.44 -9.18 6.86
N ALA A 76 -5.16 -9.56 7.91
CA ALA A 76 -6.06 -10.71 7.92
C ALA A 76 -7.47 -10.43 7.33
N SER A 77 -7.77 -9.18 7.00
CA SER A 77 -9.10 -8.77 6.53
C SER A 77 -9.47 -9.33 5.15
N GLU A 78 -10.79 -9.42 4.89
CA GLU A 78 -11.28 -9.90 3.60
C GLU A 78 -10.87 -8.98 2.43
N HIS A 79 -10.80 -7.66 2.63
CA HIS A 79 -10.38 -6.73 1.58
C HIS A 79 -8.89 -6.81 1.28
N PHE A 80 -8.03 -6.95 2.29
CA PHE A 80 -6.60 -7.09 2.07
C PHE A 80 -6.28 -8.44 1.40
N GLN A 81 -6.90 -9.53 1.86
CA GLN A 81 -6.75 -10.85 1.24
C GLN A 81 -7.37 -10.88 -0.17
N GLY A 82 -8.49 -10.20 -0.38
CA GLY A 82 -9.12 -10.02 -1.69
C GLY A 82 -8.23 -9.25 -2.67
N PHE A 83 -7.54 -8.21 -2.19
CA PHE A 83 -6.54 -7.48 -2.95
C PHE A 83 -5.37 -8.39 -3.37
N LEU A 84 -4.78 -9.14 -2.44
CA LEU A 84 -3.68 -10.06 -2.76
C LEU A 84 -4.13 -11.15 -3.74
N GLY A 85 -5.34 -11.70 -3.57
CA GLY A 85 -5.90 -12.75 -4.43
C GLY A 85 -6.38 -12.26 -5.80
N ALA A 86 -6.47 -10.95 -6.04
CA ALA A 86 -6.87 -10.40 -7.34
C ALA A 86 -5.76 -10.49 -8.40
N PHE A 87 -4.54 -10.81 -7.99
CA PHE A 87 -3.36 -11.01 -8.82
C PHE A 87 -2.77 -12.41 -8.55
N ALA A 88 -2.13 -13.02 -9.55
CA ALA A 88 -1.48 -14.31 -9.33
C ALA A 88 -0.24 -14.16 -8.44
N GLU A 89 0.14 -15.26 -7.79
CA GLU A 89 1.28 -15.28 -6.88
C GLU A 89 2.57 -14.79 -7.58
N GLY A 90 3.21 -13.79 -6.97
CA GLY A 90 4.43 -13.19 -7.49
C GLY A 90 4.24 -12.16 -8.60
N GLU A 91 3.02 -11.86 -9.04
CA GLU A 91 2.77 -10.78 -10.00
C GLU A 91 2.94 -9.40 -9.37
N ILE A 92 2.59 -9.25 -8.09
CA ILE A 92 2.70 -7.97 -7.38
C ILE A 92 3.96 -7.92 -6.52
N GLY A 93 4.67 -6.81 -6.59
CA GLY A 93 5.72 -6.46 -5.66
C GLY A 93 5.14 -5.65 -4.50
N LEU A 94 5.37 -6.09 -3.27
CA LEU A 94 4.99 -5.35 -2.06
C LEU A 94 6.23 -5.15 -1.19
N LYS A 95 6.64 -3.89 -1.00
CA LYS A 95 7.76 -3.52 -0.13
C LYS A 95 7.26 -2.62 0.99
N ILE A 96 7.32 -3.13 2.21
CA ILE A 96 6.90 -2.41 3.42
C ILE A 96 8.11 -1.80 4.12
N GLN A 97 8.00 -0.52 4.50
CA GLN A 97 8.98 0.18 5.32
C GLN A 97 8.30 0.68 6.60
N ARG A 98 8.84 0.31 7.77
CA ARG A 98 8.39 0.84 9.06
C ARG A 98 9.13 2.14 9.38
N LEU A 99 8.39 3.19 9.74
CA LEU A 99 8.95 4.50 10.06
C LEU A 99 9.04 4.69 11.58
N LEU A 100 10.11 5.33 12.02
CA LEU A 100 10.30 5.76 13.41
C LEU A 100 10.05 7.27 13.52
N THR A 101 9.40 7.69 14.59
CA THR A 101 9.31 9.12 14.94
C THR A 101 10.64 9.54 15.58
N VAL A 102 11.24 10.63 15.09
CA VAL A 102 12.51 11.19 15.60
C VAL A 102 12.28 12.48 16.38
#